data_AF-A0A3D8IDL5-F1
#
_entry.id   AF-A0A3D8IDL5-F1
#
_cell.length_a   1.000
_cell.length_b   1.000
_cell.length_c   1.000
_cell.angle_alpha   90.00
_cell.angle_beta   90.00
_cell.angle_gamma   90.00
#
_symmetry.space_group_name_H-M   'P 1'
#
loop_
_entity.id
_entity.type
_entity.pdbx_description
1 polymer ?
#
loop_
_entity_poly.entity_id
_entity_poly.type
_entity_poly.pdbx_seq_one_letter_code
_entity_poly.pdbx_strand_id
1 'polypeptide(L)'
;MQKRILEISNFRNIGISTRDKDYNEKQQPQTLLLNTNLEADSMGGLVLIIGENNTGKSNVSKALSKFMFQDSELFGQSDEPKFLDCEDLIPQLSFQCCGGGGDSPPLKFNRGVEACPL
;
A
#
# COMPACT_ATOMS: atom_id res chain seq x y z
N MET A 1 -17.47 -0.14 -13.89
CA MET A 1 -17.19 -0.58 -12.50
C MET A 1 -15.85 0.00 -12.10
N GLN A 2 -15.82 0.86 -11.08
CA GLN A 2 -14.58 1.48 -10.61
C GLN A 2 -13.93 0.54 -9.60
N LYS A 3 -12.71 0.09 -9.87
CA LYS A 3 -11.89 -0.66 -8.90
C LYS A 3 -10.90 0.31 -8.28
N ARG A 4 -10.75 0.25 -6.96
CA ARG A 4 -9.70 0.99 -6.25
C ARG A 4 -8.77 -0.02 -5.62
N ILE A 5 -7.49 0.06 -5.93
CA ILE A 5 -6.49 -0.92 -5.55
C ILE A 5 -5.41 -0.16 -4.80
N LEU A 6 -5.10 -0.60 -3.58
CA LEU A 6 -3.93 -0.17 -2.84
C LEU A 6 -2.92 -1.33 -2.84
N GLU A 7 -1.76 -1.11 -3.44
CA GLU A 7 -0.64 -2.03 -3.41
C GLU A 7 0.37 -1.55 -2.37
N ILE A 8 0.79 -2.46 -1.49
CA ILE A 8 1.65 -2.20 -0.35
C ILE A 8 2.89 -3.08 -0.46
N SER A 9 4.07 -2.48 -0.55
CA SER A 9 5.35 -3.18 -0.57
C SER A 9 6.24 -2.69 0.56
N ASN A 10 6.92 -3.61 1.23
CA ASN A 10 7.96 -3.34 2.22
C ASN A 10 7.51 -2.33 3.30
N PHE A 11 6.23 -2.30 3.66
CA PHE A 11 5.72 -1.37 4.68
C PHE A 11 5.54 -2.14 5.98
N ARG A 12 6.46 -1.93 6.93
CA ARG A 12 6.47 -2.58 8.24
C ARG A 12 6.47 -4.10 8.12
N ASN A 13 5.33 -4.76 8.27
CA ASN A 13 5.19 -6.22 8.13
C ASN A 13 4.33 -6.65 6.93
N ILE A 14 4.01 -5.72 6.02
CA ILE A 14 3.09 -5.93 4.90
C ILE A 14 3.85 -5.90 3.59
N GLY A 15 3.64 -6.91 2.75
CA GLY A 15 4.19 -6.97 1.39
C GLY A 15 5.72 -7.05 1.35
N ILE A 16 6.31 -7.88 2.20
CA ILE A 16 7.78 -7.93 2.40
C ILE A 16 8.45 -8.66 1.23
N SER A 17 9.26 -7.93 0.47
CA SER A 17 10.21 -8.48 -0.49
C SER A 17 11.16 -9.45 0.21
N THR A 18 11.53 -10.51 -0.49
CA THR A 18 12.46 -11.54 -0.01
C THR A 18 13.65 -11.62 -0.94
N ARG A 19 14.78 -12.18 -0.51
CA ARG A 19 15.89 -12.51 -1.42
C ARG A 19 15.83 -13.98 -1.82
N ASP A 20 16.15 -14.29 -3.07
CA ASP A 20 16.34 -15.68 -3.51
C ASP A 20 17.76 -16.19 -3.16
N LYS A 21 18.06 -17.44 -3.55
CA LYS A 21 19.36 -18.09 -3.27
C LYS A 21 20.54 -17.39 -3.95
N ASP A 22 20.26 -16.61 -4.99
CA ASP A 22 21.24 -15.86 -5.77
C ASP A 22 21.29 -14.38 -5.35
N TYR A 23 20.72 -14.06 -4.17
CA TYR A 23 20.62 -12.72 -3.58
C TYR A 23 19.82 -11.69 -4.42
N ASN A 24 19.00 -12.14 -5.37
CA ASN A 24 18.12 -11.24 -6.09
C ASN A 24 16.91 -10.87 -5.23
N GLU A 25 16.53 -9.59 -5.24
CA GLU A 25 15.30 -9.14 -4.59
C GLU A 25 14.09 -9.66 -5.37
N LYS A 26 13.26 -10.44 -4.69
CA LYS A 26 11.94 -10.88 -5.15
C LYS A 26 10.89 -10.02 -4.46
N GLN A 27 10.31 -9.10 -5.22
CA GLN A 27 9.21 -8.27 -4.76
C GLN A 27 7.95 -9.10 -4.48
N GLN A 28 7.32 -8.85 -3.34
CA GLN A 28 6.07 -9.51 -2.93
C GLN A 28 5.07 -8.48 -2.39
N PRO A 29 4.57 -7.56 -3.24
CA PRO A 29 3.54 -6.62 -2.83
C PRO A 29 2.29 -7.34 -2.32
N GLN A 30 1.61 -6.74 -1.34
CA GLN A 30 0.25 -7.13 -0.96
C GLN A 30 -0.76 -6.15 -1.53
N THR A 31 -1.81 -6.70 -2.14
CA THR A 31 -2.87 -5.94 -2.78
C THR A 31 -4.11 -5.89 -1.89
N LEU A 32 -4.57 -4.68 -1.56
CA LEU A 32 -5.84 -4.42 -0.90
C LEU A 32 -6.84 -3.83 -1.90
N LEU A 33 -7.93 -4.54 -2.11
CA LEU A 33 -9.01 -4.13 -2.99
C LEU A 33 -10.07 -3.31 -2.23
N LEU A 34 -10.14 -2.02 -2.51
CA LEU A 34 -10.97 -1.03 -1.82
C LEU A 34 -12.28 -0.79 -2.59
N ASN A 35 -13.20 -1.75 -2.47
CA ASN A 35 -14.53 -1.87 -3.12
C ASN A 35 -14.58 -2.50 -4.53
N THR A 36 -15.61 -3.35 -4.70
CA THR A 36 -16.03 -3.97 -5.95
C THR A 36 -17.57 -4.02 -6.10
N ASN A 37 -18.26 -2.92 -5.83
CA ASN A 37 -19.72 -2.75 -5.76
C ASN A 37 -20.26 -2.77 -4.32
N LEU A 38 -20.54 -1.59 -3.80
CA LEU A 38 -21.67 -1.36 -2.93
C LEU A 38 -22.38 -0.15 -3.52
N GLU A 39 -23.70 -0.19 -3.66
CA GLU A 39 -24.47 0.94 -4.19
C GLU A 39 -24.12 2.19 -3.40
N ALA A 40 -23.76 3.28 -4.11
CA ALA A 40 -23.21 4.51 -3.54
C ALA A 40 -24.07 5.10 -2.42
N ASP A 41 -25.37 4.82 -2.44
CA ASP A 41 -26.38 5.36 -1.52
C ASP A 41 -26.67 4.42 -0.32
N SER A 42 -26.07 3.22 -0.27
CA SER A 42 -26.46 2.16 0.68
C SER A 42 -25.52 1.97 1.88
N MET A 43 -24.23 2.32 1.78
CA MET A 43 -23.35 2.50 2.95
C MET A 43 -22.23 3.49 2.63
N GLY A 44 -22.04 4.48 3.50
CA GLY A 44 -21.04 5.54 3.38
C GLY A 44 -19.60 5.06 3.49
N GLY A 45 -19.04 4.54 2.38
CA GLY A 45 -17.59 4.38 2.20
C GLY A 45 -16.88 3.52 3.26
N LEU A 46 -17.59 2.63 3.95
CA LEU A 46 -17.04 1.85 5.06
C LEU A 46 -16.10 0.74 4.57
N VAL A 47 -14.86 0.75 5.03
CA VAL A 47 -13.88 -0.31 4.81
C VAL A 47 -13.64 -1.04 6.13
N LEU A 48 -13.87 -2.36 6.16
CA LEU A 48 -13.57 -3.20 7.31
C LEU A 48 -12.30 -4.02 7.05
N ILE A 49 -11.31 -3.90 7.95
CA ILE A 49 -10.11 -4.75 7.96
C ILE A 49 -10.24 -5.71 9.15
N ILE A 50 -10.53 -6.98 8.87
CA ILE A 50 -10.77 -8.02 9.88
C ILE A 50 -9.70 -9.11 9.75
N GLY A 51 -9.30 -9.68 10.88
CA GLY A 51 -8.27 -10.71 10.96
C GLY A 51 -7.82 -10.93 12.41
N GLU A 52 -7.04 -11.98 12.65
CA GLU A 52 -6.52 -12.32 13.99
C GLU A 52 -5.63 -11.21 14.58
N ASN A 53 -5.38 -11.27 15.89
CA ASN A 53 -4.47 -10.33 16.54
C ASN A 53 -3.07 -10.40 15.91
N ASN A 54 -2.39 -9.24 15.85
CA ASN A 54 -1.02 -9.13 15.35
C ASN A 54 -0.80 -9.46 13.86
N THR A 55 -1.85 -9.70 13.07
CA THR A 55 -1.76 -9.92 11.61
C THR A 55 -1.40 -8.68 10.79
N GLY A 56 -1.22 -7.50 11.42
CA GLY A 56 -0.83 -6.27 10.72
C GLY A 56 -1.98 -5.36 10.28
N LYS A 57 -3.22 -5.60 10.76
CA LYS A 57 -4.39 -4.76 10.45
C LYS A 57 -4.15 -3.26 10.69
N SER A 58 -3.54 -2.90 11.82
CA SER A 58 -3.20 -1.51 12.14
C SER A 58 -2.12 -0.93 11.22
N ASN A 59 -1.23 -1.76 10.68
CA ASN A 59 -0.23 -1.33 9.70
C ASN A 59 -0.87 -1.08 8.33
N VAL A 60 -1.83 -1.91 7.90
CA VAL A 60 -2.64 -1.62 6.69
C VAL A 60 -3.38 -0.29 6.83
N SER A 61 -3.99 -0.03 8.00
CA SER A 61 -4.66 1.25 8.25
C SER A 61 -3.69 2.44 8.19
N LYS A 62 -2.45 2.30 8.70
CA LYS A 62 -1.44 3.36 8.65
C LYS A 62 -0.91 3.61 7.23
N ALA A 63 -0.74 2.56 6.44
CA ALA A 63 -0.43 2.68 5.01
C ALA A 63 -1.52 3.47 4.28
N LEU A 64 -2.80 3.19 4.57
CA LEU A 64 -3.92 3.93 3.99
C LEU A 64 -3.92 5.40 4.44
N SER A 65 -3.64 5.69 5.72
CA SER A 65 -3.56 7.07 6.22
C SER A 65 -2.48 7.90 5.51
N LYS A 66 -1.31 7.30 5.22
CA LYS A 66 -0.25 7.97 4.44
C LYS A 66 -0.74 8.44 3.07
N PHE A 67 -1.62 7.66 2.42
CA PHE A 67 -2.23 8.05 1.16
C PHE A 67 -3.31 9.14 1.32
N MET A 68 -4.22 8.96 2.28
CA MET A 68 -5.43 9.81 2.40
C MET A 68 -5.14 11.21 2.90
N PHE A 69 -4.18 11.35 3.82
CA PHE A 69 -3.91 12.63 4.46
C PHE A 69 -2.76 13.40 3.80
N GLN A 70 -2.21 12.88 2.68
CA GLN A 70 -0.99 13.41 2.04
C GLN A 70 0.03 13.80 3.10
N ASP A 71 0.22 12.91 4.08
CA ASP A 71 1.06 13.17 5.23
C ASP A 71 2.49 13.27 4.71
N SER A 72 2.89 14.50 4.38
CA SER A 72 4.01 14.89 3.53
C SER A 72 5.37 14.42 4.02
N GLU A 73 5.41 13.78 5.18
CA GLU A 73 6.54 13.00 5.62
C GLU A 73 6.61 11.70 4.81
N LEU A 74 7.46 11.75 3.77
CA LEU A 74 8.19 10.62 3.19
C LEU A 74 8.37 9.49 4.21
N PHE A 75 8.28 8.23 3.77
CA PHE A 75 8.44 7.07 4.66
C PHE A 75 9.62 7.24 5.63
N GLY A 76 9.33 7.12 6.93
CA GLY A 76 10.33 7.18 7.97
C GLY A 76 10.90 5.81 8.32
N GLN A 77 11.94 5.77 9.16
CA GLN A 77 12.52 4.52 9.66
C GLN A 77 11.50 3.64 10.40
N SER A 78 10.43 4.23 10.96
CA SER A 78 9.35 3.46 11.60
C SER A 78 8.42 2.73 10.62
N ASP A 79 8.48 3.08 9.34
CA ASP A 79 7.68 2.49 8.27
C ASP A 79 8.45 1.39 7.51
N GLU A 80 9.77 1.31 7.72
CA GLU A 80 10.63 0.26 7.18
C GLU A 80 10.35 -1.11 7.80
N PRO A 81 10.59 -2.21 7.06
CA PRO A 81 10.57 -3.55 7.61
C PRO A 81 11.65 -3.75 8.66
N LYS A 82 11.30 -4.41 9.77
CA LYS A 82 12.24 -4.74 10.85
C LYS A 82 12.35 -6.25 11.02
N PHE A 83 12.87 -6.89 9.98
CA PHE A 83 13.15 -8.33 9.97
C PHE A 83 14.63 -8.58 9.77
N LEU A 84 15.11 -9.70 10.31
CA LEU A 84 16.40 -10.26 9.95
C LEU A 84 16.41 -10.49 8.42
N ASP A 85 17.51 -10.17 7.77
CA ASP A 85 17.73 -10.32 6.31
C ASP A 85 16.93 -9.36 5.39
N CYS A 86 16.28 -8.34 5.95
CA CYS A 86 15.52 -7.32 5.21
C CYS A 86 16.21 -5.94 5.23
N GLU A 87 17.55 -5.93 5.22
CA GLU A 87 18.32 -4.69 5.12
C GLU A 87 18.05 -4.01 3.76
N ASP A 88 17.88 -2.69 3.80
CA ASP A 88 17.68 -1.79 2.65
C ASP A 88 16.35 -1.89 1.90
N LEU A 89 15.34 -2.60 2.42
CA LEU A 89 14.02 -2.60 1.81
C LEU A 89 13.31 -1.25 1.96
N ILE A 90 12.98 -0.64 0.82
CA ILE A 90 12.32 0.66 0.76
C ILE A 90 10.80 0.46 0.73
N PRO A 91 10.04 1.06 1.68
CA PRO A 91 8.59 1.04 1.63
C PRO A 91 8.05 1.74 0.39
N GLN A 92 7.02 1.14 -0.22
CA GLN A 92 6.33 1.69 -1.37
C GLN A 92 4.83 1.48 -1.22
N LEU A 93 4.06 2.50 -1.60
CA LEU A 93 2.61 2.45 -1.68
C LEU A 93 2.18 2.91 -3.06
N SER A 94 1.30 2.15 -3.71
CA SER A 94 0.73 2.51 -5.01
C SER A 94 -0.79 2.43 -4.93
N PHE A 95 -1.47 3.49 -5.35
CA PHE A 95 -2.93 3.51 -5.41
C PHE A 95 -3.40 3.70 -6.85
N GLN A 96 -4.28 2.80 -7.29
CA GLN A 96 -4.82 2.81 -8.63
C GLN A 96 -6.35 2.82 -8.60
N CYS A 97 -6.94 3.78 -9.31
CA CYS A 97 -8.36 3.80 -9.64
C CYS A 97 -8.52 3.32 -11.09
N CYS A 98 -9.05 2.12 -11.30
CA CYS A 98 -9.39 1.63 -12.64
C CYS A 98 -10.87 1.87 -12.91
N GLY A 99 -11.22 2.77 -13.83
CA GLY A 99 -12.60 3.01 -14.23
C GLY A 99 -12.73 3.78 -15.55
N GLY A 100 -13.36 3.15 -16.55
CA GLY A 100 -13.96 3.73 -17.76
C GLY A 100 -13.29 4.95 -18.41
N GLY A 101 -12.52 4.74 -19.48
CA GLY A 101 -12.16 5.78 -20.45
C GLY A 101 -10.90 6.58 -20.11
N GLY A 102 -9.81 5.88 -19.79
CA GLY A 102 -8.49 6.48 -19.54
C GLY A 102 -7.88 5.87 -18.29
N ASP A 103 -6.93 4.94 -18.47
CA ASP A 103 -6.13 4.45 -17.35
C ASP A 103 -5.25 5.59 -16.85
N SER A 104 -5.68 6.28 -15.80
CA SER A 104 -4.82 7.23 -15.09
C SER A 104 -3.64 6.46 -14.46
N PRO A 105 -2.40 6.96 -14.56
CA PRO A 105 -1.25 6.29 -13.97
C PRO A 105 -1.44 6.15 -12.45
N PRO A 106 -0.94 5.06 -11.84
CA PRO A 106 -1.08 4.85 -10.41
C PRO A 106 -0.33 5.95 -9.63
N LEU A 107 -0.97 6.46 -8.58
CA LEU A 107 -0.31 7.37 -7.64
C LEU A 107 0.67 6.55 -6.80
N LYS A 108 1.97 6.81 -6.98
CA LYS A 108 3.04 6.10 -6.28
C LYS A 108 3.66 7.00 -5.22
N PHE A 109 3.80 6.46 -4.02
CA PHE A 109 4.56 7.03 -2.94
C PHE A 109 5.74 6.11 -2.68
N ASN A 110 6.95 6.63 -2.84
CA ASN A 110 8.21 5.95 -2.58
C ASN A 110 9.05 6.78 -1.63
N ARG A 111 9.97 6.14 -0.89
CA ARG A 111 10.97 6.90 -0.14
C ARG A 111 11.85 7.68 -1.12
N GLY A 112 11.89 9.00 -0.97
CA GLY A 112 12.79 9.88 -1.70
C GLY A 112 12.31 10.40 -3.07
N VAL A 113 11.03 10.23 -3.45
CA VAL A 113 10.48 10.85 -4.66
C VAL A 113 9.21 11.60 -4.28
N GLU A 114 9.19 12.92 -4.52
CA GLU A 114 7.98 13.74 -4.40
C GLU A 114 6.85 13.09 -5.21
N ALA A 115 5.65 13.03 -4.64
CA ALA A 115 4.47 12.65 -5.38
C ALA A 115 4.36 13.58 -6.59
N CYS A 116 4.43 13.04 -7.81
CA CYS A 116 4.20 13.84 -9.00
C CYS A 116 2.80 14.46 -8.88
N PRO A 117 2.67 15.80 -8.88
CA PRO A 117 1.37 16.43 -8.86
C PRO A 117 0.63 16.10 -10.17
N LEU A 118 -0.69 15.90 -10.05
CA LEU A 118 -1.64 15.76 -11.15
C LEU A 118 -1.66 17.03 -12.03
#